data_AF-A0AAV1VSS6-F1
#
_entry.id   AF-A0AAV1VSS6-F1
#
_cell.length_a   1.000
_cell.length_b   1.000
_cell.length_c   1.000
_cell.angle_alpha   90.00
_cell.angle_beta   90.00
_cell.angle_gamma   90.00
#
_symmetry.space_group_name_H-M   'P 1'
#
loop_
_entity.id
_entity.type
_entity.pdbx_description
1 polymer ?
#
loop_
_entity_poly.entity_id
_entity_poly.type
_entity_poly.pdbx_seq_one_letter_code
_entity_poly.pdbx_strand_id
1 'polypeptide(L)' 'MDVMVPLQRQLVDYTASLFNEGFLDEQFNQLQQLQDESNPGFVVEVVTLFFEDAERLLNELTKAL' A
#
# COMPACT_ATOMS: atom_id res chain seq x y z
N MET A 1 15.08 -22.67 2.31
CA MET A 1 14.91 -21.80 3.50
C MET A 1 15.68 -20.48 3.37
N ASP A 2 16.87 -20.46 2.77
CA ASP A 2 17.75 -19.27 2.71
C ASP A 2 17.24 -18.08 1.85
N VAL A 3 16.41 -18.32 0.83
CA VAL A 3 15.94 -17.27 -0.11
C VAL A 3 14.86 -16.37 0.49
N MET A 4 14.17 -16.82 1.54
CA MET A 4 13.08 -16.08 2.19
C MET A 4 13.60 -14.88 3.00
N VAL A 5 14.80 -15.01 3.60
CA VAL A 5 15.40 -13.97 4.44
C VAL A 5 15.80 -12.72 3.62
N PRO A 6 16.45 -12.86 2.45
CA PRO A 6 16.71 -11.72 1.55
C PRO A 6 15.44 -11.00 1.09
N LEU A 7 14.38 -11.74 0.75
CA LEU A 7 13.14 -11.13 0.25
C LEU A 7 12.40 -10.37 1.36
N GLN A 8 12.35 -10.93 2.57
CA GLN A 8 11.79 -10.23 3.73
C GLN A 8 12.55 -8.95 4.03
N ARG A 9 13.90 -8.99 3.99
CA ARG A 9 14.72 -7.80 4.19
C ARG A 9 14.47 -6.76 3.12
N GLN A 10 14.40 -7.16 1.85
CA GLN A 10 14.12 -6.25 0.75
C GLN A 10 12.74 -5.57 0.90
N LEU A 11 11.73 -6.31 1.35
CA LEU A 11 10.41 -5.74 1.63
C LEU A 11 10.47 -4.71 2.76
N VAL A 12 11.13 -5.03 3.87
CA VAL A 12 11.30 -4.10 5.00
C VAL A 12 12.04 -2.84 4.58
N ASP A 13 13.16 -2.98 3.87
CA ASP A 13 13.98 -1.85 3.42
C ASP A 13 13.19 -0.95 2.43
N TYR A 14 12.41 -1.55 1.53
CA TYR A 14 11.57 -0.81 0.59
C TYR A 14 10.38 -0.12 1.26
N THR A 15 9.69 -0.79 2.19
CA THR A 15 8.62 -0.14 2.97
C THR A 15 9.18 1.04 3.75
N ALA A 16 10.36 0.91 4.37
CA ALA A 16 11.00 2.01 5.07
C ALA A 16 11.33 3.19 4.15
N SER A 17 11.77 2.96 2.90
CA SER A 17 12.03 4.04 1.96
C SER A 17 10.75 4.80 1.60
N LEU A 18 9.62 4.10 1.41
CA LEU A 18 8.32 4.74 1.12
C LEU A 18 7.85 5.66 2.26
N PHE A 19 8.08 5.29 3.51
CA PHE A 19 7.81 6.16 4.66
C PHE A 19 8.76 7.36 4.70
N ASN A 20 10.06 7.14 4.48
CA ASN A 20 11.06 8.22 4.51
C ASN A 20 10.85 9.24 3.39
N GLU A 21 10.38 8.80 2.23
CA GLU A 21 10.06 9.66 1.08
C GLU A 21 8.68 10.34 1.22
N GLY A 22 7.87 9.94 2.21
CA GLY A 22 6.55 10.53 2.49
C GLY A 22 5.43 9.99 1.60
N PHE A 23 5.64 8.88 0.89
CA PHE A 23 4.57 8.19 0.15
C PHE A 23 3.61 7.47 1.09
N LEU A 24 4.11 6.98 2.22
CA LEU A 24 3.32 6.33 3.27
C LEU A 24 3.43 7.13 4.57
N ASP A 25 2.36 7.12 5.34
CA ASP A 25 2.29 7.73 6.65
C ASP A 25 1.61 6.79 7.67
N GLU A 26 1.35 7.31 8.87
CA GLU A 26 0.77 6.55 9.98
C GLU A 26 -0.59 5.94 9.64
N GLN A 27 -1.33 6.48 8.68
CA GLN A 27 -2.60 5.89 8.25
C GLN A 27 -2.39 4.54 7.58
N PHE A 28 -1.29 4.34 6.84
CA PHE A 28 -0.96 3.05 6.26
C PHE A 28 -0.68 1.99 7.35
N ASN A 29 -0.01 2.38 8.44
CA ASN A 29 0.20 1.49 9.59
C ASN A 29 -1.14 1.07 10.24
N GLN A 30 -2.09 1.99 10.34
CA GLN A 30 -3.43 1.68 10.86
C GLN A 30 -4.18 0.69 9.95
N LEU A 31 -4.07 0.82 8.63
CA LEU A 31 -4.63 -0.15 7.70
C LEU A 31 -4.01 -1.54 7.89
N GLN A 32 -2.70 -1.62 8.10
CA GLN A 32 -2.02 -2.89 8.37
C GLN A 32 -2.49 -3.54 9.69
N GLN A 33 -2.79 -2.74 10.72
CA GLN A 33 -3.29 -3.25 12.01
C GLN A 33 -4.71 -3.84 11.93
N LEU A 34 -5.49 -3.43 10.92
CA LEU A 34 -6.83 -3.99 10.67
C LEU A 34 -6.78 -5.31 9.89
N GLN A 35 -5.63 -5.66 9.32
CA GLN A 35 -5.44 -6.95 8.67
C GLN A 35 -5.20 -8.04 9.73
N ASP A 36 -6.02 -9.09 9.71
CA ASP A 36 -5.92 -10.22 10.62
C ASP A 36 -5.98 -11.57 9.86
N GLU A 37 -5.93 -12.69 10.59
CA GLU A 37 -5.96 -14.03 10.00
C GLU A 37 -7.30 -14.35 9.30
N SER A 38 -8.38 -13.64 9.65
CA SER A 38 -9.70 -13.81 9.04
C SER A 38 -9.85 -13.02 7.74
N ASN A 39 -9.12 -11.92 7.60
CA ASN A 39 -9.01 -11.15 6.36
C ASN A 39 -7.56 -10.79 6.03
N PRO A 40 -6.75 -11.74 5.52
CA PRO A 40 -5.36 -11.48 5.15
C PRO A 40 -5.19 -10.59 3.91
N GLY A 41 -6.28 -10.32 3.17
CA GLY A 41 -6.28 -9.51 1.95
C GLY A 41 -6.61 -8.04 2.18
N PHE A 42 -7.01 -7.65 3.40
CA PHE A 42 -7.59 -6.34 3.69
C PHE A 42 -6.81 -5.15 3.12
N VAL A 43 -5.50 -5.07 3.39
CA VAL A 43 -4.68 -3.94 2.92
C VAL A 43 -4.63 -3.88 1.40
N VAL A 44 -4.53 -5.04 0.74
CA VAL A 44 -4.48 -5.12 -0.72
C VAL A 44 -5.80 -4.66 -1.33
N GLU A 45 -6.94 -5.08 -0.76
CA GLU A 45 -8.27 -4.67 -1.21
C GLU A 45 -8.46 -3.15 -1.10
N VAL A 46 -8.10 -2.56 0.05
CA VAL A 46 -8.21 -1.11 0.28
C VAL A 46 -7.34 -0.33 -0.69
N VAL A 47 -6.08 -0.73 -0.87
CA VAL A 47 -5.14 -0.05 -1.78
C VAL A 47 -5.59 -0.19 -3.25
N THR A 48 -6.16 -1.35 -3.62
CA THR A 48 -6.71 -1.56 -4.97
C THR A 48 -7.87 -0.60 -5.24
N LEU A 49 -8.83 -0.51 -4.33
CA LEU A 49 -9.95 0.43 -4.44
C LEU A 49 -9.47 1.88 -4.52
N PHE A 50 -8.48 2.26 -3.71
CA PHE A 50 -7.89 3.59 -3.76
C PHE A 50 -7.33 3.92 -5.15
N PHE A 51 -6.58 3.00 -5.77
CA PHE A 51 -6.03 3.25 -7.11
C PHE A 51 -7.09 3.32 -8.20
N GLU A 52 -8.11 2.46 -8.16
CA GLU A 52 -9.24 2.50 -9.10
C GLU A 52 -9.99 3.84 -9.01
N ASP A 53 -10.30 4.30 -7.80
CA ASP A 53 -10.96 5.59 -7.59
C ASP A 53 -10.06 6.78 -7.95
N ALA A 54 -8.76 6.70 -7.65
CA ALA A 54 -7.81 7.75 -8.03
C ALA A 54 -7.68 7.88 -9.55
N GLU A 55 -7.59 6.76 -10.28
CA GLU A 55 -7.58 6.76 -11.74
C GLU A 55 -8.85 7.38 -12.32
N ARG A 56 -10.02 6.99 -11.78
CA ARG A 56 -11.30 7.58 -12.18
C ARG A 56 -11.32 9.09 -11.94
N LEU A 57 -10.91 9.54 -10.76
CA LEU A 57 -10.86 10.96 -10.39
C LEU A 57 -9.91 11.75 -11.30
N LEU A 58 -8.71 11.21 -11.58
CA LEU A 58 -7.75 11.85 -12.48
C LEU A 58 -8.30 11.97 -13.92
N ASN A 59 -9.00 10.94 -14.40
CA ASN A 59 -9.67 10.97 -15.70
C ASN A 59 -10.81 12.00 -15.74
N GLU A 60 -11.59 12.14 -14.67
CA GLU A 60 -12.63 13.15 -14.54
C GLU A 60 -12.04 14.58 -14.53
N LEU A 61 -10.98 14.80 -13.76
CA LEU A 61 -10.27 16.09 -13.72
C LEU A 61 -9.67 16.46 -15.08
N THR A 62 -9.08 15.50 -15.78
CA THR A 62 -8.51 15.71 -17.12
C THR A 62 -9.57 16.09 -18.14
N LYS A 63 -10.79 15.56 -18.03
CA LYS A 63 -11.91 15.92 -18.91
C LYS A 63 -12.50 17.30 -18.59
N ALA A 64 -12.36 17.76 -17.36
CA ALA A 64 -12.91 19.03 -16.88
C ALA A 64 -11.99 20.23 -17.15
N LEU A 65 -10.69 19.99 -17.38
CA LEU A 65 -9.68 20.99 -17.76
C LEU A 65 -9.61 21.17 -19.28
#